data_AF-A0A1R1I0I3-F1
#
_entry.id   AF-A0A1R1I0I3-F1
#
_cell.length_a   1.000
_cell.length_b   1.000
_cell.length_c   1.000
_cell.angle_alpha   90.00
_cell.angle_beta   90.00
_cell.angle_gamma   90.00
#
_symmetry.space_group_name_H-M   'P 1'
#
loop_
_entity.id
_entity.type
_entity.pdbx_description
1 polymer ?
#
loop_
_entity_poly.entity_id
_entity_poly.type
_entity_poly.pdbx_seq_one_letter_code
_entity_poly.pdbx_strand_id
1 'polypeptide(L)'
;MALQITESCVNCWACVDVCPNDAIYEDKPHFLIDDGKCTECLGDHADPQCAAICPIEMAIVNELGEFLNPPGSLTGIPIEKLKEFGLWKDAA
;
A
#
# COMPACT_ATOMS: atom_id res chain seq x y z
N MET A 1 -4.37 -12.94 7.43
CA MET A 1 -3.48 -11.80 7.17
C MET A 1 -4.02 -11.14 5.92
N ALA A 2 -4.12 -9.82 5.94
CA ALA A 2 -4.61 -9.03 4.81
C ALA A 2 -3.87 -7.70 4.81
N LEU A 3 -3.72 -7.11 3.63
CA LEU A 3 -3.19 -5.76 3.50
C LEU A 3 -4.27 -4.75 3.84
N GLN A 4 -3.86 -3.54 4.24
CA GLN A 4 -4.78 -2.44 4.53
C GLN A 4 -4.39 -1.18 3.76
N ILE A 5 -5.39 -0.35 3.46
CA ILE A 5 -5.20 0.98 2.88
C ILE A 5 -5.29 2.01 4.02
N THR A 6 -4.28 2.86 4.15
CA THR A 6 -4.22 3.92 5.18
C THR A 6 -4.94 5.19 4.74
N GLU A 7 -5.12 6.12 5.67
CA GLU A 7 -5.68 7.45 5.41
C GLU A 7 -4.89 8.30 4.42
N SER A 8 -3.66 7.89 4.06
CA SER A 8 -2.87 8.56 3.02
C SER A 8 -3.44 8.36 1.61
N CYS A 9 -4.42 7.46 1.44
CA CYS A 9 -5.06 7.21 0.16
C CYS A 9 -5.76 8.46 -0.41
N VAL A 10 -5.53 8.72 -1.70
CA VAL A 10 -6.04 9.89 -2.43
C VAL A 10 -7.21 9.56 -3.36
N ASN A 11 -7.85 8.40 -3.19
CA ASN A 11 -9.02 7.96 -3.96
C ASN A 11 -8.81 7.98 -5.49
N CYS A 12 -7.63 7.55 -5.95
CA CYS A 12 -7.23 7.59 -7.37
C CYS A 12 -7.69 6.41 -8.24
N TRP A 13 -8.34 5.38 -7.66
CA TRP A 13 -8.82 4.17 -8.33
C TRP A 13 -7.76 3.21 -8.89
N ALA A 14 -6.48 3.57 -8.91
CA ALA A 14 -5.43 2.79 -9.57
C ALA A 14 -5.28 1.34 -9.05
N CYS A 15 -5.53 1.11 -7.76
CA CYS A 15 -5.36 -0.21 -7.14
C CYS A 15 -6.54 -1.16 -7.39
N VAL A 16 -7.72 -0.65 -7.76
CA VAL A 16 -8.95 -1.45 -7.89
C VAL A 16 -8.81 -2.49 -8.99
N ASP A 17 -8.35 -2.06 -10.17
CA ASP A 17 -8.28 -2.92 -11.37
C ASP A 17 -7.13 -3.93 -11.34
N VAL A 18 -6.15 -3.76 -10.44
CA VAL A 18 -4.97 -4.64 -10.35
C VAL A 18 -5.09 -5.68 -9.24
N CYS A 19 -6.16 -5.64 -8.43
CA CYS A 19 -6.39 -6.63 -7.40
C CYS A 19 -6.93 -7.93 -8.02
N PRO A 20 -6.22 -9.07 -7.93
CA PRO A 20 -6.65 -10.31 -8.59
C PRO A 20 -7.92 -10.93 -7.98
N ASN A 21 -8.31 -10.49 -6.78
CA ASN A 21 -9.40 -11.08 -5.99
C ASN A 21 -10.55 -10.11 -5.70
N ASP A 22 -10.62 -8.96 -6.39
CA ASP A 22 -11.63 -7.92 -6.17
C ASP A 22 -11.81 -7.59 -4.66
N ALA A 23 -10.68 -7.49 -3.95
CA ALA A 23 -10.64 -7.26 -2.51
C ALA A 23 -10.72 -5.76 -2.16
N ILE A 24 -10.40 -4.87 -3.10
CA ILE A 24 -10.41 -3.42 -2.88
C ILE A 24 -11.78 -2.85 -3.22
N TYR A 25 -12.34 -2.05 -2.31
CA TYR A 25 -13.65 -1.39 -2.50
C TYR A 25 -13.63 0.05 -2.01
N GLU A 26 -14.49 0.88 -2.62
CA GLU A 26 -14.68 2.27 -2.21
C GLU A 26 -15.42 2.35 -0.87
N ASP A 27 -14.89 3.13 0.07
CA ASP A 27 -15.56 3.52 1.30
C ASP A 27 -15.13 4.95 1.71
N LYS A 28 -15.67 5.47 2.82
CA LYS A 28 -15.33 6.77 3.38
C LYS A 28 -14.51 6.59 4.66
N PRO A 29 -13.38 7.31 4.82
CA PRO A 29 -12.91 8.42 3.97
C PRO A 29 -12.09 8.01 2.74
N HIS A 30 -11.70 6.73 2.63
CA HIS A 30 -10.88 6.22 1.54
C HIS A 30 -11.23 4.75 1.21
N PHE A 31 -10.67 4.25 0.09
CA PHE A 31 -10.72 2.82 -0.26
C PHE A 31 -10.26 1.91 0.87
N LEU A 32 -10.88 0.74 0.99
CA LEU A 32 -10.54 -0.30 1.96
C LEU A 32 -10.26 -1.63 1.26
N ILE A 33 -9.65 -2.55 2.00
CA ILE A 33 -9.40 -3.93 1.58
C ILE A 33 -10.29 -4.86 2.41
N ASP A 34 -10.93 -5.82 1.73
CA ASP A 34 -11.69 -6.90 2.35
C ASP A 34 -10.73 -8.02 2.77
N ASP A 35 -10.57 -8.20 4.08
CA ASP A 35 -9.72 -9.23 4.68
C ASP A 35 -10.09 -10.65 4.22
N GLY A 36 -11.35 -10.91 3.90
CA GLY A 36 -11.83 -12.22 3.44
C GLY A 36 -11.43 -12.55 2.00
N LYS A 37 -11.00 -11.55 1.23
CA LYS A 37 -10.62 -11.68 -0.19
C LYS A 37 -9.14 -11.41 -0.44
N CYS A 38 -8.48 -10.66 0.44
CA CYS A 38 -7.07 -10.34 0.27
C CYS A 38 -6.20 -11.58 0.45
N THR A 39 -5.43 -11.92 -0.58
CA THR A 39 -4.44 -13.01 -0.56
C THR A 39 -3.00 -12.51 -0.53
N GLU A 40 -2.81 -11.19 -0.36
CA GLU A 40 -1.51 -10.53 -0.55
C GLU A 40 -0.93 -10.77 -1.96
N CYS A 41 -1.80 -11.05 -2.94
CA CYS A 41 -1.47 -11.50 -4.29
C CYS A 41 -0.77 -12.86 -4.38
N LEU A 42 -0.68 -13.62 -3.28
CA LEU A 42 -0.08 -14.96 -3.29
C LEU A 42 -0.83 -15.90 -4.25
N GLY A 43 -0.10 -16.50 -5.18
CA GLY A 43 -0.63 -17.38 -6.21
C GLY A 43 -0.88 -16.69 -7.56
N ASP A 44 -0.99 -15.36 -7.58
CA ASP A 44 -1.26 -14.57 -8.79
C ASP A 44 -0.03 -13.74 -9.22
N HIS A 45 0.64 -13.09 -8.26
CA HIS A 45 1.81 -12.24 -8.48
C HIS A 45 2.89 -12.48 -7.43
N ALA A 46 4.13 -12.10 -7.75
CA ALA A 46 5.24 -12.17 -6.80
C ALA A 46 5.15 -11.08 -5.71
N ASP A 47 4.60 -9.93 -6.08
CA ASP A 47 4.52 -8.73 -5.24
C ASP A 47 3.07 -8.22 -5.15
N PRO A 48 2.67 -7.55 -4.06
CA PRO A 48 1.36 -6.92 -3.94
C PRO A 48 1.13 -5.80 -4.95
N GLN A 49 0.21 -6.02 -5.89
CA GLN A 49 -0.02 -5.09 -7.01
C GLN A 49 -0.60 -3.74 -6.56
N CYS A 50 -1.41 -3.73 -5.50
CA CYS A 50 -1.97 -2.49 -4.94
C CYS A 50 -0.87 -1.55 -4.42
N ALA A 51 0.19 -2.08 -3.80
CA ALA A 51 1.34 -1.29 -3.35
C ALA A 51 2.20 -0.81 -4.53
N ALA A 52 2.41 -1.68 -5.52
CA ALA A 52 3.22 -1.38 -6.70
C ALA A 52 2.65 -0.26 -7.57
N ILE A 53 1.32 -0.15 -7.68
CA ILE A 53 0.65 0.87 -8.51
C ILE A 53 0.26 2.14 -7.74
N CYS A 54 0.34 2.11 -6.40
CA CYS A 54 -0.17 3.22 -5.59
C CYS A 54 0.65 4.51 -5.85
N PRO A 55 0.00 5.63 -6.24
CA PRO A 55 0.72 6.86 -6.58
C PRO A 55 1.13 7.69 -5.35
N ILE A 56 0.82 7.21 -4.14
CA ILE A 56 1.19 7.86 -2.89
C ILE A 56 1.86 6.82 -1.99
N GLU A 57 3.03 7.15 -1.48
CA GLU A 57 3.76 6.30 -0.53
C GLU A 57 2.98 6.19 0.79
N MET A 58 3.27 5.16 1.59
CA MET A 58 2.68 4.93 2.90
C MET A 58 1.17 4.63 2.90
N ALA A 59 0.57 4.38 1.74
CA ALA A 59 -0.85 4.08 1.64
C ALA A 59 -1.19 2.60 1.85
N ILE A 60 -0.25 1.66 1.68
CA ILE A 60 -0.54 0.22 1.79
C ILE A 60 0.33 -0.39 2.89
N VAL A 61 -0.30 -1.12 3.82
CA VAL A 61 0.39 -1.74 4.96
C VAL A 61 0.03 -3.22 5.10
N ASN A 62 0.91 -3.99 5.73
CA ASN A 62 0.59 -5.34 6.18
C ASN A 62 -0.10 -5.32 7.55
N GLU A 63 -0.39 -6.52 8.08
CA GLU A 63 -1.02 -6.68 9.39
C GLU A 63 -0.19 -6.19 10.58
N LEU A 64 1.11 -5.93 10.39
CA LEU A 64 2.00 -5.35 11.40
C LEU A 64 2.08 -3.81 11.31
N GLY A 65 1.37 -3.20 10.35
CA GLY A 65 1.45 -1.76 10.07
C GLY A 65 2.69 -1.34 9.30
N GLU A 66 3.46 -2.29 8.75
CA GLU A 66 4.65 -1.99 7.96
C GLU A 66 4.23 -1.57 6.54
N PHE A 67 4.81 -0.48 6.03
CA PHE A 67 4.47 0.03 4.70
C PHE A 67 5.05 -0.84 3.58
N LEU A 68 4.19 -1.27 2.65
CA LEU A 68 4.61 -1.98 1.43
C LEU A 68 5.07 -1.03 0.32
N ASN A 69 4.63 0.22 0.37
CA ASN A 69 5.09 1.31 -0.48
C ASN A 69 5.77 2.39 0.38
N PRO A 70 6.93 2.09 0.99
CA PRO A 70 7.55 2.95 2.00
C PRO A 70 8.01 4.30 1.43
N PRO A 71 8.36 5.26 2.30
CA PRO A 71 9.00 6.51 1.89
C PRO A 71 10.18 6.27 0.94
N GLY A 72 10.21 7.02 -0.16
CA GLY A 72 11.23 6.95 -1.21
C GLY A 72 11.05 5.84 -2.25
N SER A 73 10.05 4.96 -2.10
CA SER A 73 9.77 3.89 -3.08
C SER A 73 9.36 4.42 -4.47
N LEU A 74 8.72 5.59 -4.55
CA LEU A 74 8.35 6.21 -5.83
C LEU A 74 9.48 7.04 -6.43
N THR A 75 10.31 7.67 -5.59
CA THR A 75 11.37 8.58 -6.03
C THR A 75 12.73 7.91 -6.18
N GLY A 76 12.88 6.68 -5.68
CA GLY A 76 14.17 5.98 -5.59
C GLY A 76 15.15 6.63 -4.61
N ILE A 77 14.65 7.40 -3.63
CA ILE A 77 15.51 8.04 -2.63
C ILE A 77 15.93 6.97 -1.61
N PRO A 78 17.23 6.77 -1.35
CA PRO A 78 17.70 5.81 -0.36
C PRO A 78 17.16 6.12 1.05
N ILE A 79 16.89 5.07 1.82
CA ILE A 79 16.36 5.18 3.19
C ILE A 79 17.29 6.00 4.09
N GLU A 80 18.60 5.88 3.90
CA GLU A 80 19.60 6.63 4.66
C GLU A 80 19.42 8.14 4.47
N LYS A 81 19.06 8.57 3.25
CA LYS A 81 18.78 9.98 2.94
C LYS A 81 17.46 10.45 3.52
N LEU A 82 16.45 9.60 3.52
CA LEU A 82 15.17 9.92 4.18
C LEU A 82 15.35 10.08 5.69
N LYS A 83 16.17 9.23 6.31
CA LYS A 83 16.54 9.34 7.73
C LYS A 83 17.34 10.62 8.01
N GLU A 84 18.32 10.94 7.16
CA GLU A 84 19.11 12.19 7.26
C GLU A 84 18.23 13.44 7.23
N PHE A 85 17.19 13.46 6.38
CA PHE A 85 16.27 14.58 6.26
C PHE A 85 15.09 14.55 7.24
N GLY A 86 14.99 13.54 8.11
CA GLY A 86 13.88 13.40 9.05
C GLY A 86 12.52 13.11 8.38
N LEU A 87 12.54 12.49 7.20
CA LEU A 87 11.35 12.17 6.38
C LEU A 87 10.95 10.69 6.47
N TRP A 88 11.69 9.86 7.22
CA TRP A 88 11.45 8.43 7.38
C TRP A 88 10.36 8.12 8.41
N LYS A 89 9.54 7.09 8.16
CA LYS A 89 8.56 6.53 9.09
C LYS A 89 8.68 5.00 9.14
N ASP A 90 8.68 4.43 10.34
CA ASP A 90 8.86 2.98 10.56
C ASP A 90 7.56 2.16 10.40
N ALA A 91 6.38 2.72 10.73
CA ALA A 91 5.06 2.07 10.63
C ALA A 91 3.92 3.11 10.51
N ALA A 92 2.75 2.65 10.07
CA ALA A 92 1.55 3.44 9.81
C ALA A 92 0.68 3.75 11.02
#